data_AF-A0A1S9R939-F1
#
_entry.id   AF-A0A1S9R939-F1
#
_cell.length_a   1.000
_cell.length_b   1.000
_cell.length_c   1.000
_cell.angle_alpha   90.00
_cell.angle_beta   90.00
_cell.angle_gamma   90.00
#
_symmetry.space_group_name_H-M   'P 1'
#
loop_
_entity.id
_entity.type
_entity.pdbx_description
1 polymer ?
#
loop_
_entity_poly.entity_id
_entity_poly.type
_entity_poly.pdbx_seq_one_letter_code
_entity_poly.pdbx_strand_id
1 'polypeptide(L)'
;MDHVTFSHAALEYAFEGMFWDSYLPNRRCSSLFDYNQRTLGGSISVVRDLLPNSVLLRTALGAMALRSAASTNDDPHSTKQQAMRLYASALQQTRKIITTDNKNGLELLSATRIFSFYEALYGSDWADKGEHYRNWSVHNSGDLALMVSKPPNYYRMGVAHRLFVDGRVNLALHALTTRKGSILGQPPWLNDPWEYHPKTSKDMLVDIILEVPSLYEGIDGLETKERFDSNSRQALQQAAYTTIDRLLQWGNRFACQVVSSQPDWQRLSRFTTEELTGVHLMTFYWATLIIAHDAYQKISNGEPHDLDIDTDDCCCKIIHCIPLFLHPSTGIFRQHLMPFPAVTAIRHLDSTQPSLLRPEREYIASISGAPELAGMRKFMSSLQPHLFTGVEDTGMEPER
;
A
#
# COMPACT_ATOMS: atom_id res chain seq x y z
N MET A 1 -46.62 2.63 -4.39
CA MET A 1 -45.60 2.60 -5.46
C MET A 1 -44.26 2.41 -4.74
N ASP A 2 -44.10 1.32 -3.98
CA ASP A 2 -43.12 1.27 -2.86
C ASP A 2 -42.43 -0.09 -2.68
N HIS A 3 -42.56 -1.02 -3.64
CA HIS A 3 -41.97 -2.37 -3.52
C HIS A 3 -40.58 -2.51 -4.18
N VAL A 4 -40.10 -1.53 -4.94
CA VAL A 4 -38.81 -1.61 -5.68
C VAL A 4 -37.64 -0.97 -4.90
N THR A 5 -37.91 -0.05 -3.99
CA THR A 5 -36.88 0.67 -3.20
C THR A 5 -36.37 -0.15 -2.01
N PHE A 6 -37.23 -0.96 -1.38
CA PHE A 6 -36.84 -1.79 -0.24
C PHE A 6 -35.87 -2.92 -0.61
N SER A 7 -35.99 -3.52 -1.80
CA SER A 7 -35.08 -4.59 -2.24
C SER A 7 -33.69 -4.06 -2.58
N HIS A 8 -33.60 -2.86 -3.17
CA HIS A 8 -32.33 -2.23 -3.50
C HIS A 8 -31.56 -1.80 -2.24
N ALA A 9 -32.23 -1.17 -1.28
CA ALA A 9 -31.60 -0.76 -0.02
C ALA A 9 -31.17 -1.98 0.83
N ALA A 10 -31.98 -3.05 0.85
CA ALA A 10 -31.61 -4.29 1.52
C ALA A 10 -30.42 -4.99 0.86
N LEU A 11 -30.34 -4.95 -0.48
CA LEU A 11 -29.21 -5.48 -1.25
C LEU A 11 -27.93 -4.65 -0.99
N GLU A 12 -28.03 -3.32 -0.96
CA GLU A 12 -26.91 -2.42 -0.63
C GLU A 12 -26.40 -2.65 0.80
N TYR A 13 -27.30 -2.82 1.78
CA TYR A 13 -26.92 -3.14 3.15
C TYR A 13 -26.28 -4.53 3.28
N ALA A 14 -26.74 -5.50 2.50
CA ALA A 14 -26.13 -6.83 2.43
C ALA A 14 -24.71 -6.76 1.84
N PHE A 15 -24.48 -5.98 0.79
CA PHE A 15 -23.14 -5.78 0.22
C PHE A 15 -22.19 -5.10 1.20
N GLU A 16 -22.67 -4.10 1.93
CA GLU A 16 -21.87 -3.45 2.97
C GLU A 16 -21.47 -4.46 4.06
N GLY A 17 -22.43 -5.24 4.58
CA GLY A 17 -22.14 -6.28 5.58
C GLY A 17 -21.12 -7.31 5.09
N MET A 18 -21.31 -7.83 3.87
CA MET A 18 -20.39 -8.81 3.27
C MET A 18 -18.98 -8.23 3.03
N PHE A 19 -18.90 -6.96 2.62
CA PHE A 19 -17.61 -6.28 2.49
C PHE A 19 -16.89 -6.26 3.83
N TRP A 20 -17.53 -5.76 4.89
CA TRP A 20 -16.89 -5.66 6.20
C TRP A 20 -16.50 -7.02 6.79
N ASP A 21 -17.33 -8.04 6.59
CA ASP A 21 -17.04 -9.41 7.01
C ASP A 21 -15.84 -10.02 6.28
N SER A 22 -15.64 -9.67 5.01
CA SER A 22 -14.49 -10.14 4.23
C SER A 22 -13.25 -9.30 4.50
N TYR A 23 -13.42 -7.98 4.58
CA TYR A 23 -12.38 -6.97 4.76
C TYR A 23 -11.66 -7.13 6.07
N LEU A 24 -12.42 -7.22 7.17
CA LEU A 24 -11.87 -7.41 8.50
C LEU A 24 -12.85 -8.23 9.39
N PRO A 25 -12.86 -9.56 9.23
CA PRO A 25 -13.87 -10.47 9.81
C PRO A 25 -14.06 -10.34 11.32
N ASN A 26 -13.02 -9.97 12.06
CA ASN A 26 -13.15 -9.65 13.48
C ASN A 26 -13.67 -8.22 13.66
N ARG A 27 -14.98 -7.99 13.45
CA ARG A 27 -15.71 -6.72 13.70
C ARG A 27 -15.47 -6.03 15.07
N ARG A 28 -14.60 -6.59 15.92
CA ARG A 28 -14.00 -6.05 17.15
C ARG A 28 -13.00 -4.91 16.92
N CYS A 29 -12.81 -4.50 15.68
CA CYS A 29 -11.88 -3.46 15.29
C CYS A 29 -12.50 -2.05 15.37
N SER A 30 -13.25 -1.76 16.44
CA SER A 30 -13.84 -0.42 16.65
C SER A 30 -12.77 0.69 16.62
N SER A 31 -11.53 0.35 16.95
CA SER A 31 -10.39 1.27 16.98
C SER A 31 -9.92 1.72 15.58
N LEU A 32 -9.98 0.89 14.52
CA LEU A 32 -9.70 1.36 13.13
C LEU A 32 -10.72 2.39 12.63
N PHE A 33 -11.87 2.43 13.29
CA PHE A 33 -12.94 3.37 13.02
C PHE A 33 -12.97 4.52 14.03
N ASP A 34 -12.04 4.55 14.97
CA ASP A 34 -11.86 5.66 15.90
C ASP A 34 -11.23 6.82 15.13
N TYR A 35 -11.94 7.93 15.09
CA TYR A 35 -11.50 9.17 14.46
C TYR A 35 -10.23 9.74 15.10
N ASN A 36 -9.90 9.32 16.32
CA ASN A 36 -8.64 9.67 17.00
C ASN A 36 -7.48 8.74 16.65
N GLN A 37 -7.75 7.53 16.15
CA GLN A 37 -6.71 6.59 15.72
C GLN A 37 -6.24 6.96 14.30
N ARG A 38 -5.03 7.51 14.21
CA ARG A 38 -4.44 7.97 12.93
C ARG A 38 -3.44 6.97 12.32
N THR A 39 -3.31 5.80 12.93
CA THR A 39 -2.25 4.84 12.61
C THR A 39 -2.65 3.81 11.55
N LEU A 40 -3.93 3.47 11.44
CA LEU A 40 -4.39 2.50 10.45
C LEU A 40 -5.89 2.66 10.19
N GLY A 41 -6.32 2.57 8.93
CA GLY A 41 -7.74 2.50 8.54
C GLY A 41 -8.48 3.83 8.43
N GLY A 42 -7.75 4.95 8.37
CA GLY A 42 -8.34 6.29 8.34
C GLY A 42 -9.23 6.54 7.12
N SER A 43 -8.83 6.08 5.92
CA SER A 43 -9.62 6.25 4.70
C SER A 43 -10.89 5.40 4.69
N ILE A 44 -10.86 4.26 5.34
CA ILE A 44 -11.96 3.30 5.42
C ILE A 44 -13.08 3.85 6.30
N SER A 45 -12.72 4.49 7.42
CA SER A 45 -13.69 5.21 8.27
C SER A 45 -14.42 6.29 7.47
N VAL A 46 -13.70 7.04 6.63
CA VAL A 46 -14.28 8.07 5.76
C VAL A 46 -15.19 7.46 4.70
N VAL A 47 -14.78 6.37 4.06
CA VAL A 47 -15.63 5.66 3.08
C VAL A 47 -16.96 5.28 3.73
N ARG A 48 -16.94 4.73 4.95
CA ARG A 48 -18.15 4.39 5.71
C ARG A 48 -19.01 5.63 5.99
N ASP A 49 -18.41 6.74 6.41
CA ASP A 49 -19.14 7.97 6.71
C ASP A 49 -19.83 8.57 5.45
N LEU A 50 -19.19 8.44 4.28
CA LEU A 50 -19.71 8.95 3.01
C LEU A 50 -20.69 8.00 2.33
N LEU A 51 -20.63 6.70 2.64
CA LEU A 51 -21.37 5.64 1.95
C LEU A 51 -22.89 5.86 1.83
N PRO A 52 -23.61 6.32 2.88
CA PRO A 52 -25.06 6.52 2.79
C PRO A 52 -25.48 7.51 1.71
N ASN A 53 -24.63 8.51 1.42
CA ASN A 53 -24.96 9.62 0.54
C ASN A 53 -24.33 9.50 -0.86
N SER A 54 -23.55 8.46 -1.14
CA SER A 54 -22.79 8.33 -2.38
C SER A 54 -23.13 7.04 -3.14
N VAL A 55 -23.81 7.18 -4.29
CA VAL A 55 -24.09 6.07 -5.22
C VAL A 55 -22.80 5.48 -5.78
N LEU A 56 -21.78 6.33 -6.03
CA LEU A 56 -20.50 5.89 -6.57
C LEU A 56 -19.80 4.92 -5.60
N LEU A 57 -19.60 5.33 -4.35
CA LEU A 57 -18.96 4.49 -3.32
C LEU A 57 -19.75 3.21 -3.05
N ARG A 58 -21.09 3.24 -3.04
CA ARG A 58 -21.90 2.01 -2.91
C ARG A 58 -21.70 1.06 -4.09
N THR A 59 -21.65 1.59 -5.31
CA THR A 59 -21.40 0.77 -6.51
C THR A 59 -19.99 0.15 -6.46
N ALA A 60 -18.98 0.95 -6.10
CA ALA A 60 -17.59 0.51 -6.02
C ALA A 60 -17.36 -0.53 -4.91
N LEU A 61 -17.86 -0.29 -3.70
CA LEU A 61 -17.81 -1.27 -2.61
C LEU A 61 -18.62 -2.51 -2.92
N GLY A 62 -19.80 -2.38 -3.54
CA GLY A 62 -20.63 -3.50 -3.94
C GLY A 62 -19.91 -4.45 -4.90
N ALA A 63 -19.16 -3.89 -5.87
CA ALA A 63 -18.32 -4.68 -6.77
C ALA A 63 -17.27 -5.50 -5.99
N MET A 64 -16.60 -4.88 -5.02
CA MET A 64 -15.58 -5.53 -4.20
C MET A 64 -16.16 -6.60 -3.25
N ALA A 65 -17.30 -6.30 -2.62
CA ALA A 65 -18.02 -7.21 -1.74
C ALA A 65 -18.46 -8.46 -2.50
N LEU A 66 -19.10 -8.26 -3.65
CA LEU A 66 -19.59 -9.35 -4.50
C LEU A 66 -18.43 -10.18 -5.05
N ARG A 67 -17.31 -9.53 -5.42
CA ARG A 67 -16.11 -10.24 -5.87
C ARG A 67 -15.48 -11.07 -4.76
N SER A 68 -15.48 -10.58 -3.52
CA SER A 68 -15.00 -11.31 -2.33
C SER A 68 -15.86 -12.54 -2.06
N ALA A 69 -17.19 -12.40 -2.12
CA ALA A 69 -18.14 -13.48 -1.86
C ALA A 69 -18.14 -14.57 -2.96
N ALA A 70 -17.60 -14.29 -4.15
CA ALA A 70 -17.60 -15.24 -5.26
C ALA A 70 -16.82 -16.53 -4.96
N SER A 71 -15.86 -16.53 -4.03
CA SER A 71 -15.13 -17.75 -3.64
C SER A 71 -15.95 -18.73 -2.79
N THR A 72 -17.07 -18.27 -2.22
CA THR A 72 -17.93 -19.05 -1.33
C THR A 72 -19.33 -19.26 -1.91
N ASN A 73 -19.54 -18.92 -3.19
CA ASN A 73 -20.84 -19.00 -3.85
C ASN A 73 -20.96 -20.27 -4.70
N ASP A 74 -22.20 -20.76 -4.87
CA ASP A 74 -22.52 -21.96 -5.66
C ASP A 74 -22.27 -21.75 -7.17
N ASP A 75 -22.40 -20.50 -7.65
CA ASP A 75 -22.01 -20.07 -9.00
C ASP A 75 -20.97 -18.93 -8.96
N PRO A 76 -19.67 -19.27 -8.81
CA PRO A 76 -18.60 -18.29 -8.78
C PRO A 76 -18.48 -17.48 -10.09
N HIS A 77 -18.83 -18.06 -11.24
CA HIS A 77 -18.65 -17.42 -12.55
C HIS A 77 -19.63 -16.28 -12.77
N SER A 78 -20.92 -16.53 -12.54
CA SER A 78 -21.95 -15.49 -12.65
C SER A 78 -21.70 -14.35 -11.64
N THR A 79 -21.35 -14.70 -10.40
CA THR A 79 -21.03 -13.74 -9.33
C THR A 79 -19.87 -12.83 -9.72
N LYS A 80 -18.80 -13.42 -10.25
CA LYS A 80 -17.63 -12.70 -10.79
C LYS A 80 -18.02 -11.73 -11.90
N GLN A 81 -18.84 -12.18 -12.87
CA GLN A 81 -19.29 -11.34 -13.97
C GLN A 81 -20.15 -10.15 -13.49
N GLN A 82 -21.01 -10.37 -12.50
CA GLN A 82 -21.84 -9.31 -11.92
C GLN A 82 -20.98 -8.29 -11.16
N ALA A 83 -19.98 -8.75 -10.41
CA ALA A 83 -19.01 -7.88 -9.74
C ALA A 83 -18.26 -6.99 -10.74
N MET A 84 -17.82 -7.55 -11.88
CA MET A 84 -17.20 -6.76 -12.95
C MET A 84 -18.13 -5.69 -13.52
N ARG A 85 -19.41 -6.02 -13.74
CA ARG A 85 -20.39 -5.03 -14.25
C ARG A 85 -20.57 -3.87 -13.27
N LEU A 86 -20.59 -4.15 -11.96
CA LEU A 86 -20.63 -3.11 -10.93
C LEU A 86 -19.35 -2.27 -10.95
N TYR A 87 -18.18 -2.91 -11.04
CA TYR A 87 -16.91 -2.20 -11.14
C TYR A 87 -16.86 -1.27 -12.36
N ALA A 88 -17.22 -1.77 -13.54
CA ALA A 88 -17.29 -0.97 -14.77
C ALA A 88 -18.31 0.19 -14.67
N SER A 89 -19.46 -0.05 -14.03
CA SER A 89 -20.46 1.01 -13.75
C SER A 89 -19.89 2.11 -12.85
N ALA A 90 -19.15 1.74 -11.79
CA ALA A 90 -18.52 2.72 -10.91
C ALA A 90 -17.45 3.56 -11.64
N LEU A 91 -16.68 2.96 -12.55
CA LEU A 91 -15.73 3.70 -13.41
C LEU A 91 -16.47 4.69 -14.35
N GLN A 92 -17.60 4.28 -14.93
CA GLN A 92 -18.42 5.16 -15.77
C GLN A 92 -19.00 6.34 -14.98
N GLN A 93 -19.47 6.09 -13.75
CA GLN A 93 -19.95 7.14 -12.83
C GLN A 93 -18.82 8.12 -12.50
N THR A 94 -17.63 7.61 -12.18
CA THR A 94 -16.43 8.43 -11.90
C THR A 94 -16.08 9.32 -13.09
N ARG A 95 -16.04 8.75 -14.31
CA ARG A 95 -15.81 9.51 -15.54
C ARG A 95 -16.83 10.64 -15.71
N LYS A 96 -18.12 10.37 -15.47
CA LYS A 96 -19.18 11.37 -15.56
C LYS A 96 -19.00 12.49 -14.53
N ILE A 97 -18.67 12.16 -13.28
CA ILE A 97 -18.47 13.16 -12.22
C ILE A 97 -17.27 14.05 -12.58
N ILE A 98 -16.14 13.46 -12.97
CA ILE A 98 -14.94 14.21 -13.36
C ILE A 98 -15.23 15.19 -14.52
N THR A 99 -16.07 14.80 -15.48
CA THR A 99 -16.39 15.67 -16.63
C THR A 99 -17.47 16.71 -16.37
N THR A 100 -18.28 16.56 -15.33
CA THR A 100 -19.47 17.42 -15.10
C THR A 100 -19.44 18.21 -13.80
N ASP A 101 -18.71 17.76 -12.78
CA ASP A 101 -18.70 18.39 -11.45
C ASP A 101 -17.35 18.20 -10.74
N ASN A 102 -16.58 19.30 -10.64
CA ASN A 102 -15.28 19.35 -9.98
C ASN A 102 -15.37 19.55 -8.44
N LYS A 103 -16.57 19.47 -7.84
CA LYS A 103 -16.77 19.73 -6.40
C LYS A 103 -16.70 18.47 -5.53
N ASN A 104 -16.91 17.27 -6.08
CA ASN A 104 -16.96 16.01 -5.31
C ASN A 104 -15.59 15.36 -5.08
N GLY A 105 -14.57 16.17 -4.76
CA GLY A 105 -13.17 15.72 -4.67
C GLY A 105 -12.94 14.62 -3.64
N LEU A 106 -13.62 14.66 -2.48
CA LEU A 106 -13.45 13.64 -1.43
C LEU A 106 -14.11 12.30 -1.79
N GLU A 107 -15.29 12.33 -2.43
CA GLU A 107 -15.97 11.13 -2.93
C GLU A 107 -15.13 10.45 -4.01
N LEU A 108 -14.61 11.24 -4.96
CA LEU A 108 -13.70 10.75 -6.01
C LEU A 108 -12.41 10.16 -5.43
N LEU A 109 -11.77 10.84 -4.46
CA LEU A 109 -10.59 10.32 -3.77
C LEU A 109 -10.88 8.96 -3.11
N SER A 110 -12.00 8.85 -2.39
CA SER A 110 -12.43 7.60 -1.78
C SER A 110 -12.69 6.51 -2.82
N ALA A 111 -13.38 6.81 -3.92
CA ALA A 111 -13.68 5.85 -4.98
C ALA A 111 -12.42 5.34 -5.68
N THR A 112 -11.48 6.23 -6.02
CA THR A 112 -10.21 5.87 -6.65
C THR A 112 -9.40 4.90 -5.80
N ARG A 113 -9.41 5.06 -4.47
CA ARG A 113 -8.75 4.13 -3.55
C ARG A 113 -9.42 2.76 -3.50
N ILE A 114 -10.74 2.71 -3.56
CA ILE A 114 -11.49 1.46 -3.68
C ILE A 114 -11.13 0.77 -5.00
N PHE A 115 -11.00 1.51 -6.11
CA PHE A 115 -10.57 0.93 -7.39
C PHE A 115 -9.13 0.41 -7.35
N SER A 116 -8.20 1.19 -6.80
CA SER A 116 -6.81 0.73 -6.56
C SER A 116 -6.79 -0.58 -5.76
N PHE A 117 -7.59 -0.67 -4.70
CA PHE A 117 -7.66 -1.87 -3.89
C PHE A 117 -8.34 -3.06 -4.62
N TYR A 118 -9.36 -2.80 -5.43
CA TYR A 118 -10.00 -3.80 -6.28
C TYR A 118 -8.99 -4.38 -7.28
N GLU A 119 -8.20 -3.54 -7.94
CA GLU A 119 -7.14 -3.98 -8.85
C GLU A 119 -6.08 -4.79 -8.10
N ALA A 120 -5.62 -4.34 -6.94
CA ALA A 120 -4.64 -5.07 -6.15
C ALA A 120 -5.10 -6.50 -5.81
N LEU A 121 -6.38 -6.69 -5.49
CA LEU A 121 -6.95 -8.01 -5.15
C LEU A 121 -7.31 -8.87 -6.38
N TYR A 122 -7.85 -8.26 -7.43
CA TYR A 122 -8.57 -8.99 -8.49
C TYR A 122 -8.16 -8.63 -9.92
N GLY A 123 -7.24 -7.69 -10.11
CA GLY A 123 -6.82 -7.24 -11.46
C GLY A 123 -6.23 -8.37 -12.33
N SER A 124 -5.61 -9.37 -11.68
CA SER A 124 -5.01 -10.53 -12.37
C SER A 124 -5.98 -11.58 -12.92
N ASP A 125 -7.29 -11.45 -12.68
CA ASP A 125 -8.27 -12.45 -13.13
C ASP A 125 -8.71 -12.24 -14.58
N TRP A 126 -8.31 -11.13 -15.21
CA TRP A 126 -8.94 -10.63 -16.43
C TRP A 126 -7.98 -10.45 -17.62
N ALA A 127 -6.65 -10.41 -17.44
CA ALA A 127 -5.69 -10.22 -18.52
C ALA A 127 -4.22 -10.58 -18.15
N ASP A 128 -3.32 -10.46 -19.13
CA ASP A 128 -1.87 -10.73 -19.07
C ASP A 128 -1.18 -10.16 -17.82
N LYS A 129 -0.13 -10.85 -17.35
CA LYS A 129 0.59 -10.52 -16.10
C LYS A 129 1.04 -9.05 -16.00
N GLY A 130 1.29 -8.37 -17.12
CA GLY A 130 1.71 -6.97 -17.17
C GLY A 130 0.60 -5.94 -16.89
N GLU A 131 -0.68 -6.30 -17.03
CA GLU A 131 -1.78 -5.33 -16.83
C GLU A 131 -2.12 -5.10 -15.35
N HIS A 132 -1.77 -6.05 -14.47
CA HIS A 132 -2.16 -6.00 -13.05
C HIS A 132 -1.53 -4.82 -12.32
N TYR A 133 -0.21 -4.64 -12.44
CA TYR A 133 0.49 -3.47 -11.89
C TYR A 133 0.00 -2.18 -12.54
N ARG A 134 -0.15 -2.17 -13.87
CA ARG A 134 -0.53 -0.99 -14.65
C ARG A 134 -1.88 -0.43 -14.17
N ASN A 135 -2.90 -1.27 -14.04
CA ASN A 135 -4.23 -0.85 -13.60
C ASN A 135 -4.23 -0.33 -12.17
N TRP A 136 -3.50 -0.97 -11.26
CA TRP A 136 -3.30 -0.45 -9.91
C TRP A 136 -2.58 0.91 -9.94
N SER A 137 -1.50 1.02 -10.70
CA SER A 137 -0.65 2.22 -10.77
C SER A 137 -1.40 3.44 -11.34
N VAL A 138 -2.26 3.27 -12.34
CA VAL A 138 -3.06 4.39 -12.89
C VAL A 138 -4.07 4.93 -11.87
N HIS A 139 -4.67 4.08 -11.02
CA HIS A 139 -5.55 4.55 -9.95
C HIS A 139 -4.79 5.33 -8.89
N ASN A 140 -3.59 4.89 -8.49
CA ASN A 140 -2.77 5.64 -7.54
C ASN A 140 -2.27 6.97 -8.13
N SER A 141 -1.95 7.01 -9.42
CA SER A 141 -1.64 8.25 -10.14
C SER A 141 -2.84 9.20 -10.14
N GLY A 142 -4.05 8.67 -10.34
CA GLY A 142 -5.30 9.41 -10.22
C GLY A 142 -5.59 9.92 -8.80
N ASP A 143 -5.33 9.13 -7.76
CA ASP A 143 -5.45 9.55 -6.35
C ASP A 143 -4.50 10.72 -6.07
N LEU A 144 -3.24 10.61 -6.49
CA LEU A 144 -2.28 11.70 -6.36
C LEU A 144 -2.76 12.96 -7.10
N ALA A 145 -3.22 12.84 -8.34
CA ALA A 145 -3.72 13.96 -9.14
C ALA A 145 -4.92 14.65 -8.49
N LEU A 146 -5.88 13.87 -7.95
CA LEU A 146 -7.02 14.39 -7.21
C LEU A 146 -6.58 15.05 -5.89
N MET A 147 -5.60 14.49 -5.19
CA MET A 147 -5.09 15.03 -3.94
C MET A 147 -4.40 16.38 -4.15
N VAL A 148 -3.58 16.50 -5.19
CA VAL A 148 -2.84 17.73 -5.49
C VAL A 148 -3.68 18.77 -6.22
N SER A 149 -4.91 18.44 -6.61
CA SER A 149 -5.88 19.41 -7.14
C SER A 149 -6.33 20.44 -6.09
N LYS A 150 -6.07 20.16 -4.80
CA LYS A 150 -6.29 21.07 -3.68
C LYS A 150 -4.95 21.46 -3.06
N PRO A 151 -4.81 22.70 -2.55
CA PRO A 151 -3.59 23.12 -1.86
C PRO A 151 -3.39 22.33 -0.56
N PRO A 152 -2.15 22.17 -0.04
CA PRO A 152 -1.84 21.41 1.17
C PRO A 152 -2.69 21.80 2.39
N ASN A 153 -2.94 23.09 2.59
CA ASN A 153 -3.75 23.60 3.70
C ASN A 153 -5.23 23.16 3.65
N TYR A 154 -5.75 22.68 2.52
CA TYR A 154 -7.07 22.05 2.45
C TYR A 154 -7.17 20.81 3.36
N TYR A 155 -6.05 20.12 3.58
CA TYR A 155 -5.95 18.88 4.33
C TYR A 155 -5.61 19.08 5.82
N ARG A 156 -5.76 20.29 6.34
CA ARG A 156 -5.36 20.62 7.72
C ARG A 156 -6.30 20.07 8.80
N MET A 157 -7.56 19.76 8.47
CA MET A 157 -8.58 19.29 9.43
C MET A 157 -9.64 18.38 8.79
N GLY A 158 -10.41 17.69 9.64
CA GLY A 158 -11.64 17.00 9.26
C GLY A 158 -11.47 15.79 8.34
N VAL A 159 -12.48 15.52 7.51
CA VAL A 159 -12.50 14.37 6.59
C VAL A 159 -11.36 14.41 5.58
N ALA A 160 -11.06 15.61 5.05
CA ALA A 160 -9.95 15.81 4.13
C ALA A 160 -8.62 15.39 4.78
N HIS A 161 -8.34 15.84 6.01
CA HIS A 161 -7.14 15.45 6.75
C HIS A 161 -7.04 13.93 6.92
N ARG A 162 -8.11 13.25 7.33
CA ARG A 162 -8.10 11.78 7.48
C ARG A 162 -7.79 11.06 6.17
N LEU A 163 -8.38 11.50 5.05
CA LEU A 163 -8.06 10.95 3.73
C LEU A 163 -6.63 11.24 3.32
N PHE A 164 -6.10 12.42 3.61
CA PHE A 164 -4.71 12.74 3.34
C PHE A 164 -3.77 11.80 4.11
N VAL A 165 -3.87 11.79 5.45
CA VAL A 165 -2.97 11.04 6.35
C VAL A 165 -2.89 9.55 6.02
N ASP A 166 -4.02 8.92 5.73
CA ASP A 166 -4.07 7.49 5.42
C ASP A 166 -3.63 7.18 3.98
N GLY A 167 -3.99 8.04 3.02
CA GLY A 167 -3.63 7.88 1.62
C GLY A 167 -2.13 7.97 1.35
N ARG A 168 -1.40 8.76 2.15
CA ARG A 168 0.05 8.95 1.98
C ARG A 168 0.85 7.65 2.00
N VAL A 169 0.43 6.65 2.78
CA VAL A 169 1.13 5.35 2.81
C VAL A 169 1.09 4.70 1.43
N ASN A 170 -0.10 4.57 0.85
CA ASN A 170 -0.28 3.98 -0.48
C ASN A 170 0.43 4.79 -1.57
N LEU A 171 0.37 6.13 -1.48
CA LEU A 171 1.04 7.01 -2.46
C LEU A 171 2.57 6.99 -2.33
N ALA A 172 3.11 6.79 -1.13
CA ALA A 172 4.55 6.58 -0.93
C ALA A 172 5.00 5.24 -1.54
N LEU A 173 4.21 4.18 -1.37
CA LEU A 173 4.47 2.90 -2.03
C LEU A 173 4.40 3.02 -3.56
N HIS A 174 3.41 3.73 -4.08
CA HIS A 174 3.31 4.00 -5.51
C HIS A 174 4.53 4.77 -6.04
N ALA A 175 4.99 5.79 -5.32
CA ALA A 175 6.22 6.53 -5.64
C ALA A 175 7.46 5.62 -5.64
N LEU A 176 7.57 4.69 -4.69
CA LEU A 176 8.64 3.69 -4.65
C LEU A 176 8.60 2.78 -5.88
N THR A 177 7.42 2.27 -6.25
CA THR A 177 7.27 1.39 -7.42
C THR A 177 7.50 2.12 -8.74
N THR A 178 7.20 3.41 -8.82
CA THR A 178 7.49 4.21 -10.01
C THR A 178 8.93 4.75 -10.01
N ARG A 179 9.64 4.64 -8.88
CA ARG A 179 10.98 5.20 -8.65
C ARG A 179 11.04 6.69 -8.97
N LYS A 180 9.98 7.41 -8.60
CA LYS A 180 9.85 8.85 -8.85
C LYS A 180 9.58 9.60 -7.56
N GLY A 181 10.31 10.71 -7.37
CA GLY A 181 10.06 11.62 -6.27
C GLY A 181 8.60 12.08 -6.26
N SER A 182 7.96 12.04 -5.10
CA SER A 182 6.58 12.50 -4.95
C SER A 182 6.53 13.95 -4.48
N ILE A 183 5.59 14.73 -5.01
CA ILE A 183 5.28 16.07 -4.50
C ILE A 183 4.90 16.05 -3.01
N LEU A 184 4.39 14.90 -2.51
CA LEU A 184 4.06 14.73 -1.09
C LEU A 184 5.29 14.71 -0.17
N GLY A 185 6.50 14.55 -0.72
CA GLY A 185 7.77 14.69 -0.01
C GLY A 185 8.25 16.14 0.10
N GLN A 186 7.53 17.12 -0.45
CA GLN A 186 7.94 18.53 -0.45
C GLN A 186 7.48 19.26 0.83
N PRO A 187 8.21 20.29 1.29
CA PRO A 187 7.94 20.95 2.57
C PRO A 187 6.49 21.42 2.80
N PRO A 188 5.76 22.00 1.83
CA PRO A 188 4.35 22.37 2.05
C PRO A 188 3.46 21.17 2.40
N TRP A 189 3.68 20.02 1.76
CA TRP A 189 2.93 18.79 2.00
C TRP A 189 3.35 18.07 3.28
N LEU A 190 4.59 18.29 3.72
CA LEU A 190 5.09 17.75 4.99
C LEU A 190 4.68 18.60 6.21
N ASN A 191 4.25 19.86 6.04
CA ASN A 191 4.01 20.77 7.17
C ASN A 191 2.56 21.26 7.25
N ASP A 192 2.01 21.84 6.20
CA ASP A 192 0.73 22.55 6.25
C ASP A 192 -0.46 21.64 6.65
N PRO A 193 -0.57 20.38 6.17
CA PRO A 193 -1.64 19.48 6.60
C PRO A 193 -1.61 19.15 8.10
N TRP A 194 -0.51 19.43 8.79
CA TRP A 194 -0.27 19.09 10.21
C TRP A 194 -0.43 20.28 11.16
N GLU A 195 -0.92 21.43 10.67
CA GLU A 195 -1.06 22.67 11.45
C GLU A 195 -1.83 22.49 12.76
N TYR A 196 -2.91 21.69 12.75
CA TYR A 196 -3.77 21.44 13.93
C TYR A 196 -3.62 20.05 14.53
N HIS A 197 -2.85 19.18 13.87
CA HIS A 197 -2.79 17.77 14.18
C HIS A 197 -1.32 17.34 14.22
N PRO A 198 -0.75 17.04 15.40
CA PRO A 198 0.66 16.65 15.48
C PRO A 198 0.87 15.29 14.81
N LYS A 199 1.97 15.13 14.07
CA LYS A 199 2.35 13.87 13.40
C LYS A 199 2.46 12.73 14.41
N THR A 200 1.95 11.55 14.02
CA THR A 200 2.20 10.29 14.72
C THR A 200 3.54 9.67 14.31
N SER A 201 3.98 8.62 15.01
CA SER A 201 5.16 7.85 14.59
C SER A 201 5.04 7.30 13.17
N LYS A 202 3.84 6.83 12.77
CA LYS A 202 3.55 6.46 11.38
C LYS A 202 3.84 7.60 10.42
N ASP A 203 3.31 8.78 10.72
CA ASP A 203 3.40 9.91 9.79
C ASP A 203 4.86 10.35 9.59
N MET A 204 5.65 10.33 10.67
CA MET A 204 7.09 10.59 10.60
C MET A 204 7.83 9.52 9.80
N LEU A 205 7.44 8.24 9.91
CA LEU A 205 8.03 7.18 9.08
C LEU A 205 7.71 7.38 7.60
N VAL A 206 6.46 7.70 7.28
CA VAL A 206 6.02 7.95 5.89
C VAL A 206 6.71 9.17 5.29
N ASP A 207 6.98 10.21 6.08
CA ASP A 207 7.81 11.35 5.63
C ASP A 207 9.19 10.87 5.15
N ILE A 208 9.85 9.99 5.91
CA ILE A 208 11.17 9.44 5.54
C ILE A 208 11.05 8.51 4.32
N ILE A 209 10.01 7.68 4.24
CA ILE A 209 9.77 6.79 3.09
C ILE A 209 9.66 7.60 1.79
N LEU A 210 9.01 8.76 1.81
CA LEU A 210 8.84 9.63 0.63
C LEU A 210 10.16 10.21 0.08
N GLU A 211 11.25 10.11 0.83
CA GLU A 211 12.59 10.54 0.37
C GLU A 211 13.26 9.47 -0.50
N VAL A 212 12.99 8.18 -0.23
CA VAL A 212 13.62 7.04 -0.91
C VAL A 212 13.33 7.01 -2.44
N PRO A 213 12.11 7.28 -2.94
CA PRO A 213 11.87 7.37 -4.37
C PRO A 213 12.77 8.37 -5.10
N SER A 214 13.11 9.49 -4.45
CA SER A 214 14.01 10.49 -5.05
C SER A 214 15.45 10.00 -5.13
N LEU A 215 15.87 9.11 -4.23
CA LEU A 215 17.17 8.44 -4.32
C LEU A 215 17.25 7.57 -5.57
N TYR A 216 16.21 6.77 -5.80
CA TYR A 216 16.15 5.91 -6.99
C TYR A 216 15.97 6.68 -8.29
N GLU A 217 15.21 7.78 -8.28
CA GLU A 217 15.16 8.68 -9.43
C GLU A 217 16.55 9.24 -9.76
N GLY A 218 17.34 9.56 -8.74
CA GLY A 218 18.75 9.94 -8.89
C GLY A 218 19.60 8.80 -9.48
N ILE A 219 19.44 7.57 -8.98
CA ILE A 219 20.15 6.37 -9.48
C ILE A 219 19.82 6.10 -10.94
N ASP A 220 18.53 6.12 -11.31
CA ASP A 220 18.09 5.93 -12.70
C ASP A 220 18.67 7.02 -13.61
N GLY A 221 18.81 8.24 -13.08
CA GLY A 221 19.57 9.31 -13.70
C GLY A 221 21.04 8.93 -13.93
N LEU A 222 21.72 8.41 -12.91
CA LEU A 222 23.13 8.00 -12.99
C LEU A 222 23.37 6.92 -14.07
N GLU A 223 22.44 5.99 -14.24
CA GLU A 223 22.55 4.88 -15.21
C GLU A 223 22.33 5.33 -16.66
N THR A 224 21.55 6.41 -16.87
CA THR A 224 21.18 6.89 -18.22
C THR A 224 22.12 7.93 -18.80
N LYS A 225 22.94 8.63 -17.99
CA LYS A 225 23.88 9.65 -18.50
C LYS A 225 25.31 9.12 -18.59
N GLU A 226 25.93 9.23 -19.76
CA GLU A 226 27.31 8.77 -20.03
C GLU A 226 28.40 9.39 -19.13
N ARG A 227 28.15 10.58 -18.56
CA ARG A 227 29.04 11.24 -17.58
C ARG A 227 28.23 12.10 -16.61
N PHE A 228 28.18 11.70 -15.34
CA PHE A 228 27.78 12.58 -14.24
C PHE A 228 29.02 13.22 -13.58
N ASP A 229 28.86 14.45 -13.08
CA ASP A 229 29.87 15.05 -12.23
C ASP A 229 29.93 14.36 -10.85
N SER A 230 31.12 14.31 -10.26
CA SER A 230 31.35 13.70 -8.94
C SER A 230 30.53 14.36 -7.83
N ASN A 231 30.18 15.64 -7.98
CA ASN A 231 29.42 16.42 -7.00
C ASN A 231 27.98 15.91 -6.86
N SER A 232 27.33 15.55 -7.98
CA SER A 232 25.97 15.02 -8.02
C SER A 232 25.88 13.66 -7.34
N ARG A 233 26.88 12.79 -7.59
CA ARG A 233 26.98 11.50 -6.90
C ARG A 233 27.18 11.67 -5.40
N GLN A 234 28.08 12.58 -5.00
CA GLN A 234 28.33 12.89 -3.59
C GLN A 234 27.07 13.44 -2.89
N ALA A 235 26.33 14.33 -3.55
CA ALA A 235 25.08 14.86 -3.01
C ALA A 235 24.02 13.76 -2.83
N LEU A 236 23.90 12.85 -3.80
CA LEU A 236 22.98 11.71 -3.72
C LEU A 236 23.40 10.71 -2.63
N GLN A 237 24.70 10.46 -2.48
CA GLN A 237 25.25 9.64 -1.41
C GLN A 237 24.95 10.23 -0.03
N GLN A 238 25.14 11.55 0.14
CA GLN A 238 24.78 12.25 1.38
C GLN A 238 23.28 12.19 1.66
N ALA A 239 22.44 12.30 0.63
CA ALA A 239 20.99 12.17 0.78
C ALA A 239 20.60 10.75 1.22
N ALA A 240 21.19 9.71 0.64
CA ALA A 240 20.96 8.33 1.03
C ALA A 240 21.41 8.05 2.47
N TYR A 241 22.60 8.52 2.85
CA TYR A 241 23.10 8.45 4.23
C TYR A 241 22.13 9.10 5.22
N THR A 242 21.70 10.33 4.93
CA THR A 242 20.78 11.09 5.78
C THR A 242 19.43 10.40 5.92
N THR A 243 18.94 9.78 4.84
CA THR A 243 17.69 9.01 4.85
C THR A 243 17.80 7.81 5.79
N ILE A 244 18.89 7.06 5.70
CA ILE A 244 19.17 5.90 6.55
C ILE A 244 19.32 6.32 8.03
N ASP A 245 20.13 7.34 8.30
CA ASP A 245 20.33 7.86 9.67
C ASP A 245 18.98 8.27 10.31
N ARG A 246 18.11 8.94 9.55
CA ARG A 246 16.76 9.28 10.01
C ARG A 246 15.87 8.07 10.26
N LEU A 247 15.99 7.01 9.45
CA LEU A 247 15.30 5.74 9.71
C LEU A 247 15.79 5.15 11.04
N LEU A 248 17.10 5.06 11.25
CA LEU A 248 17.67 4.52 12.49
C LEU A 248 17.26 5.34 13.72
N GLN A 249 17.27 6.67 13.63
CA GLN A 249 16.75 7.55 14.68
C GLN A 249 15.27 7.34 14.96
N TRP A 250 14.46 7.15 13.91
CA TRP A 250 13.05 6.80 14.06
C TRP A 250 12.89 5.47 14.79
N GLY A 251 13.67 4.45 14.40
CA GLY A 251 13.67 3.13 15.04
C GLY A 251 14.04 3.23 16.53
N ASN A 252 15.11 3.93 16.86
CA ASN A 252 15.55 4.13 18.25
C ASN A 252 14.48 4.82 19.12
N ARG A 253 13.64 5.68 18.52
CA ARG A 253 12.62 6.43 19.25
C ARG A 253 11.28 5.73 19.34
N PHE A 254 10.90 4.99 18.30
CA PHE A 254 9.52 4.53 18.12
C PHE A 254 9.36 3.03 17.87
N ALA A 255 10.45 2.28 17.68
CA ALA A 255 10.36 0.85 17.45
C ALA A 255 9.65 0.18 18.63
N CYS A 256 8.60 -0.58 18.33
CA CYS A 256 7.92 -1.41 19.30
C CYS A 256 8.44 -2.84 19.23
N GLN A 257 8.41 -3.55 20.37
CA GLN A 257 8.66 -4.98 20.38
C GLN A 257 7.53 -5.69 19.63
N VAL A 258 7.86 -6.32 18.51
CA VAL A 258 6.89 -7.04 17.69
C VAL A 258 6.78 -8.47 18.21
N VAL A 259 5.55 -8.91 18.49
CA VAL A 259 5.27 -10.33 18.69
C VAL A 259 5.59 -11.02 17.38
N SER A 260 6.52 -11.98 17.37
CA SER A 260 6.89 -12.72 16.16
C SER A 260 6.49 -14.19 16.29
N SER A 261 6.36 -14.88 15.17
CA SER A 261 6.01 -16.31 15.15
C SER A 261 7.21 -17.24 15.43
N GLN A 262 8.27 -16.73 16.05
CA GLN A 262 9.49 -17.50 16.32
C GLN A 262 9.29 -18.58 17.39
N PRO A 263 9.93 -19.75 17.28
CA PRO A 263 10.61 -20.33 16.12
C PRO A 263 9.70 -21.23 15.25
N ASP A 264 8.46 -21.50 15.68
CA ASP A 264 7.62 -22.55 15.11
C ASP A 264 6.68 -22.09 13.99
N TRP A 265 6.77 -20.84 13.56
CA TRP A 265 5.92 -20.23 12.53
C TRP A 265 4.41 -20.34 12.82
N GLN A 266 4.06 -20.55 14.10
CA GLN A 266 2.68 -20.75 14.52
C GLN A 266 1.92 -19.43 14.46
N ARG A 267 0.66 -19.52 14.01
CA ARG A 267 -0.29 -18.41 14.10
C ARG A 267 -0.64 -18.19 15.57
N LEU A 268 -0.64 -16.94 16.01
CA LEU A 268 -1.12 -16.60 17.35
C LEU A 268 -2.60 -16.96 17.48
N SER A 269 -3.00 -17.41 18.67
CA SER A 269 -4.41 -17.72 18.97
C SER A 269 -5.27 -16.47 19.14
N ARG A 270 -4.65 -15.34 19.48
CA ARG A 270 -5.26 -14.02 19.59
C ARG A 270 -4.33 -13.00 18.94
N PHE A 271 -4.95 -12.04 18.25
CA PHE A 271 -4.23 -10.99 17.56
C PHE A 271 -5.12 -9.75 17.50
N THR A 272 -4.63 -8.67 18.08
CA THR A 272 -5.34 -7.39 18.19
C THR A 272 -4.97 -6.46 17.06
N THR A 273 -5.76 -5.43 16.87
CA THR A 273 -5.53 -4.36 15.90
C THR A 273 -4.30 -3.53 16.22
N GLU A 274 -4.02 -3.30 17.50
CA GLU A 274 -2.85 -2.56 17.94
C GLU A 274 -1.58 -3.33 17.62
N GLU A 275 -1.56 -4.64 17.90
CA GLU A 275 -0.47 -5.53 17.49
C GLU A 275 -0.30 -5.55 15.97
N LEU A 276 -1.40 -5.67 15.20
CA LEU A 276 -1.35 -5.60 13.74
C LEU A 276 -0.77 -4.27 13.24
N THR A 277 -1.12 -3.16 13.89
CA THR A 277 -0.60 -1.84 13.57
C THR A 277 0.89 -1.76 13.87
N GLY A 278 1.34 -2.24 15.03
CA GLY A 278 2.75 -2.29 15.39
C GLY A 278 3.56 -3.17 14.43
N VAL A 279 3.07 -4.37 14.11
CA VAL A 279 3.68 -5.27 13.12
C VAL A 279 3.79 -4.57 11.77
N HIS A 280 2.72 -3.94 11.28
CA HIS A 280 2.73 -3.23 9.99
C HIS A 280 3.74 -2.08 9.95
N LEU A 281 3.81 -1.25 10.98
CA LEU A 281 4.79 -0.15 11.03
C LEU A 281 6.22 -0.67 11.05
N MET A 282 6.49 -1.73 11.83
CA MET A 282 7.82 -2.29 11.96
C MET A 282 8.27 -3.00 10.67
N THR A 283 7.39 -3.74 10.00
CA THR A 283 7.75 -4.34 8.71
C THR A 283 7.96 -3.31 7.61
N PHE A 284 7.22 -2.19 7.63
CA PHE A 284 7.50 -1.06 6.74
C PHE A 284 8.85 -0.42 7.03
N TYR A 285 9.18 -0.22 8.30
CA TYR A 285 10.47 0.30 8.73
C TYR A 285 11.63 -0.58 8.24
N TRP A 286 11.59 -1.89 8.53
CA TRP A 286 12.63 -2.83 8.11
C TRP A 286 12.74 -2.93 6.58
N ALA A 287 11.61 -2.95 5.87
CA ALA A 287 11.63 -2.97 4.40
C ALA A 287 12.25 -1.69 3.82
N THR A 288 11.94 -0.54 4.42
CA THR A 288 12.51 0.74 3.99
C THR A 288 14.01 0.81 4.26
N LEU A 289 14.49 0.27 5.39
CA LEU A 289 15.93 0.14 5.66
C LEU A 289 16.65 -0.69 4.60
N ILE A 290 16.11 -1.87 4.25
CA ILE A 290 16.69 -2.74 3.20
C ILE A 290 16.81 -1.96 1.88
N ILE A 291 15.73 -1.28 1.48
CA ILE A 291 15.68 -0.55 0.21
C ILE A 291 16.60 0.68 0.21
N ALA A 292 16.61 1.46 1.29
CA ALA A 292 17.48 2.62 1.42
C ALA A 292 18.96 2.21 1.44
N HIS A 293 19.29 1.09 2.09
CA HIS A 293 20.63 0.50 2.09
C HIS A 293 21.04 0.03 0.68
N ASP A 294 20.17 -0.70 -0.04
CA ASP A 294 20.42 -1.09 -1.45
C ASP A 294 20.66 0.14 -2.34
N ALA A 295 19.87 1.19 -2.18
CA ALA A 295 20.07 2.46 -2.89
C ALA A 295 21.45 3.05 -2.58
N TYR A 296 21.84 3.12 -1.30
CA TYR A 296 23.16 3.63 -0.90
C TYR A 296 24.29 2.80 -1.50
N GLN A 297 24.20 1.47 -1.46
CA GLN A 297 25.22 0.57 -2.01
C GLN A 297 25.41 0.79 -3.53
N LYS A 298 24.31 0.99 -4.27
CA LYS A 298 24.35 1.32 -5.70
C LYS A 298 25.00 2.68 -5.98
N ILE A 299 24.67 3.71 -5.18
CA ILE A 299 25.23 5.06 -5.34
C ILE A 299 26.73 5.08 -5.01
N SER A 300 27.13 4.33 -3.98
CA SER A 300 28.49 4.32 -3.43
C SER A 300 29.40 3.28 -4.09
N ASN A 301 28.92 2.55 -5.10
CA ASN A 301 29.63 1.44 -5.75
C ASN A 301 30.15 0.39 -4.75
N GLY A 302 29.38 0.12 -3.69
CA GLY A 302 29.77 -0.85 -2.65
C GLY A 302 30.64 -0.29 -1.53
N GLU A 303 31.03 0.99 -1.55
CA GLU A 303 31.76 1.60 -0.43
C GLU A 303 30.90 1.59 0.84
N PRO A 304 31.41 1.08 1.97
CA PRO A 304 30.64 0.97 3.20
C PRO A 304 30.37 2.35 3.83
N HIS A 305 29.31 2.43 4.64
CA HIS A 305 29.09 3.53 5.58
C HIS A 305 29.24 3.04 7.02
N ASP A 306 29.37 3.97 7.96
CA ASP A 306 29.49 3.69 9.40
C ASP A 306 28.14 3.38 10.09
N LEU A 307 27.03 3.49 9.37
CA LEU A 307 25.71 3.15 9.89
C LEU A 307 25.56 1.62 10.00
N ASP A 308 25.28 1.14 11.21
CA ASP A 308 25.09 -0.28 11.52
C ASP A 308 23.69 -0.72 11.08
N ILE A 309 23.63 -1.45 9.95
CA ILE A 309 22.39 -2.00 9.41
C ILE A 309 22.62 -3.47 9.10
N ASP A 310 21.91 -4.33 9.81
CA ASP A 310 21.81 -5.73 9.46
C ASP A 310 20.56 -5.95 8.59
N THR A 311 20.76 -5.95 7.27
CA THR A 311 19.67 -6.20 6.30
C THR A 311 19.16 -7.64 6.35
N ASP A 312 20.00 -8.60 6.75
CA ASP A 312 19.60 -10.00 6.92
C ASP A 312 18.66 -10.14 8.13
N ASP A 313 18.99 -9.51 9.26
CA ASP A 313 18.11 -9.43 10.43
C ASP A 313 16.78 -8.71 10.12
N CYS A 314 16.83 -7.61 9.36
CA CYS A 314 15.62 -6.93 8.88
C CYS A 314 14.74 -7.88 8.04
N CYS A 315 15.34 -8.62 7.10
CA CYS A 315 14.65 -9.60 6.26
C CYS A 315 14.00 -10.70 7.12
N CYS A 316 14.77 -11.28 8.05
CA CYS A 316 14.27 -12.27 9.01
C CYS A 316 13.07 -11.76 9.78
N LYS A 317 13.17 -10.57 10.38
CA LYS A 317 12.08 -9.98 11.17
C LYS A 317 10.81 -9.79 10.36
N ILE A 318 10.91 -9.38 9.09
CA ILE A 318 9.75 -9.28 8.18
C ILE A 318 9.13 -10.67 7.95
N ILE A 319 9.93 -11.68 7.63
CA ILE A 319 9.45 -13.03 7.32
C ILE A 319 8.73 -13.66 8.52
N HIS A 320 9.26 -13.47 9.74
CA HIS A 320 8.62 -13.92 10.98
C HIS A 320 7.34 -13.18 11.36
N CYS A 321 7.00 -12.09 10.66
CA CYS A 321 5.73 -11.40 10.83
C CYS A 321 4.66 -11.90 9.85
N ILE A 322 5.01 -12.66 8.81
CA ILE A 322 4.07 -13.13 7.79
C ILE A 322 2.90 -13.94 8.40
N PRO A 323 3.11 -14.91 9.32
CA PRO A 323 2.00 -15.63 9.96
C PRO A 323 0.95 -14.72 10.62
N LEU A 324 1.37 -13.57 11.13
CA LEU A 324 0.51 -12.61 11.83
C LEU A 324 -0.40 -11.89 10.84
N PHE A 325 0.17 -11.45 9.71
CA PHE A 325 -0.62 -10.93 8.60
C PHE A 325 -1.53 -11.99 7.99
N LEU A 326 -1.18 -13.29 8.11
CA LEU A 326 -1.97 -14.44 7.68
C LEU A 326 -3.04 -14.88 8.70
N HIS A 327 -3.16 -14.22 9.85
CA HIS A 327 -4.23 -14.52 10.80
C HIS A 327 -5.62 -14.34 10.14
N PRO A 328 -6.60 -15.24 10.37
CA PRO A 328 -7.93 -15.16 9.73
C PRO A 328 -8.62 -13.82 9.98
N SER A 329 -8.45 -13.26 11.18
CA SER A 329 -9.04 -11.98 11.59
C SER A 329 -8.58 -10.76 10.79
N THR A 330 -7.46 -10.87 10.08
CA THR A 330 -6.95 -9.81 9.21
C THR A 330 -7.76 -9.70 7.91
N GLY A 331 -8.58 -10.69 7.53
CA GLY A 331 -9.43 -10.62 6.33
C GLY A 331 -8.68 -10.31 5.04
N ILE A 332 -9.32 -9.69 4.05
CA ILE A 332 -8.62 -9.20 2.84
C ILE A 332 -7.81 -7.92 3.13
N PHE A 333 -7.93 -7.29 4.31
CA PHE A 333 -7.16 -6.11 4.70
C PHE A 333 -5.64 -6.33 4.66
N ARG A 334 -5.18 -7.57 4.83
CA ARG A 334 -3.74 -7.95 4.73
C ARG A 334 -3.09 -7.49 3.42
N GLN A 335 -3.88 -7.35 2.36
CA GLN A 335 -3.42 -6.86 1.05
C GLN A 335 -2.89 -5.41 1.10
N HIS A 336 -3.29 -4.58 2.06
CA HIS A 336 -2.69 -3.26 2.26
C HIS A 336 -1.36 -3.29 3.02
N LEU A 337 -1.15 -4.32 3.84
CA LEU A 337 -0.11 -4.32 4.88
C LEU A 337 1.14 -5.09 4.46
N MET A 338 0.95 -6.20 3.76
CA MET A 338 1.99 -7.21 3.58
C MET A 338 2.72 -7.16 2.23
N PRO A 339 2.12 -6.79 1.07
CA PRO A 339 2.79 -6.97 -0.21
C PRO A 339 4.15 -6.31 -0.31
N PHE A 340 4.26 -5.04 0.09
CA PHE A 340 5.52 -4.30 -0.02
C PHE A 340 6.63 -4.87 0.88
N PRO A 341 6.42 -5.05 2.21
CA PRO A 341 7.44 -5.66 3.05
C PRO A 341 7.82 -7.07 2.61
N ALA A 342 6.84 -7.90 2.23
CA ALA A 342 7.10 -9.26 1.82
C ALA A 342 7.88 -9.34 0.49
N VAL A 343 7.56 -8.51 -0.50
CA VAL A 343 8.32 -8.42 -1.77
C VAL A 343 9.77 -8.01 -1.48
N THR A 344 9.96 -7.07 -0.56
CA THR A 344 11.30 -6.60 -0.16
C THR A 344 12.12 -7.70 0.51
N ALA A 345 11.53 -8.40 1.48
CA ALA A 345 12.21 -9.50 2.17
C ALA A 345 12.49 -10.68 1.22
N ILE A 346 11.52 -11.07 0.37
CA ILE A 346 11.71 -12.17 -0.59
C ILE A 346 12.82 -11.84 -1.59
N ARG A 347 12.86 -10.62 -2.13
CA ARG A 347 13.96 -10.22 -3.00
C ARG A 347 15.30 -10.24 -2.30
N HIS A 348 15.37 -9.70 -1.08
CA HIS A 348 16.60 -9.73 -0.28
C HIS A 348 17.07 -11.16 -0.11
N LEU A 349 16.16 -12.06 0.30
CA LEU A 349 16.40 -13.49 0.43
C LEU A 349 16.92 -14.10 -0.88
N ASP A 350 16.34 -13.79 -2.03
CA ASP A 350 16.80 -14.29 -3.33
C ASP A 350 18.20 -13.80 -3.70
N SER A 351 18.60 -12.61 -3.22
CA SER A 351 19.94 -12.04 -3.46
C SER A 351 21.02 -12.52 -2.49
N THR A 352 20.64 -12.97 -1.30
CA THR A 352 21.56 -13.50 -0.29
C THR A 352 22.03 -14.91 -0.65
N GLN A 353 23.22 -15.31 -0.20
CA GLN A 353 23.74 -16.66 -0.39
C GLN A 353 22.75 -17.74 0.13
N PRO A 354 22.54 -18.87 -0.59
CA PRO A 354 21.56 -19.89 -0.21
C PRO A 354 21.78 -20.55 1.16
N SER A 355 23.02 -20.53 1.67
CA SER A 355 23.36 -21.07 2.99
C SER A 355 22.88 -20.20 4.15
N LEU A 356 22.68 -18.90 3.91
CA LEU A 356 22.15 -17.95 4.88
C LEU A 356 20.61 -17.96 4.82
N LEU A 357 20.00 -17.65 5.97
CA LEU A 357 18.54 -17.52 6.12
C LEU A 357 17.75 -18.75 5.66
N ARG A 358 18.32 -19.94 5.91
CA ARG A 358 17.74 -21.20 5.47
C ARG A 358 16.34 -21.47 6.07
N PRO A 359 16.10 -21.28 7.40
CA PRO A 359 14.77 -21.46 7.97
C PRO A 359 13.70 -20.59 7.31
N GLU A 360 14.05 -19.35 6.98
CA GLU A 360 13.17 -18.38 6.33
C GLU A 360 12.83 -18.82 4.91
N ARG A 361 13.81 -19.33 4.14
CA ARG A 361 13.58 -19.89 2.80
C ARG A 361 12.64 -21.08 2.85
N GLU A 362 12.89 -22.01 3.77
CA GLU A 362 12.06 -23.20 3.96
C GLU A 362 10.62 -22.81 4.33
N TYR A 363 10.46 -21.80 5.19
CA TYR A 363 9.14 -21.27 5.55
C TYR A 363 8.43 -20.62 4.36
N ILE A 364 9.07 -19.72 3.61
CA ILE A 364 8.48 -19.08 2.42
C ILE A 364 8.07 -20.14 1.38
N ALA A 365 8.90 -21.16 1.17
CA ALA A 365 8.56 -22.28 0.30
C ALA A 365 7.33 -23.04 0.80
N SER A 366 7.22 -23.28 2.12
CA SER A 366 6.09 -24.00 2.74
C SER A 366 4.74 -23.30 2.55
N ILE A 367 4.73 -21.96 2.55
CA ILE A 367 3.50 -21.16 2.41
C ILE A 367 3.22 -20.75 0.96
N SER A 368 4.12 -21.02 0.02
CA SER A 368 4.00 -20.60 -1.38
C SER A 368 2.70 -21.07 -2.06
N GLY A 369 2.12 -22.19 -1.61
CA GLY A 369 0.84 -22.74 -2.07
C GLY A 369 -0.40 -22.31 -1.29
N ALA A 370 -0.25 -21.52 -0.21
CA ALA A 370 -1.36 -21.17 0.68
C ALA A 370 -2.48 -20.40 -0.07
N PRO A 371 -3.76 -20.79 0.06
CA PRO A 371 -4.88 -20.10 -0.59
C PRO A 371 -4.99 -18.62 -0.20
N GLU A 372 -4.70 -18.28 1.05
CA GLU A 372 -4.77 -16.91 1.59
C GLU A 372 -3.80 -15.95 0.90
N LEU A 373 -2.75 -16.50 0.28
CA LEU A 373 -1.72 -15.76 -0.44
C LEU A 373 -2.01 -15.68 -1.94
N ALA A 374 -3.00 -16.37 -2.49
CA ALA A 374 -3.16 -16.51 -3.94
C ALA A 374 -3.32 -15.18 -4.69
N GLY A 375 -4.22 -14.29 -4.24
CA GLY A 375 -4.38 -12.95 -4.83
C GLY A 375 -3.16 -12.07 -4.61
N MET A 376 -2.60 -12.13 -3.40
CA MET A 376 -1.44 -11.33 -3.01
C MET A 376 -0.17 -11.71 -3.76
N ARG A 377 0.09 -13.00 -3.98
CA ARG A 377 1.25 -13.48 -4.77
C ARG A 377 1.25 -12.90 -6.17
N LYS A 378 0.11 -12.92 -6.85
CA LYS A 378 0.00 -12.38 -8.22
C LYS A 378 0.32 -10.89 -8.24
N PHE A 379 -0.19 -10.14 -7.26
CA PHE A 379 0.11 -8.72 -7.12
C PHE A 379 1.59 -8.47 -6.77
N MET A 380 2.15 -9.20 -5.81
CA MET A 380 3.55 -9.12 -5.43
C MET A 380 4.49 -9.39 -6.61
N SER A 381 4.19 -10.42 -7.42
CA SER A 381 4.96 -10.72 -8.64
C SER A 381 4.87 -9.61 -9.70
N SER A 382 3.75 -8.88 -9.78
CA SER A 382 3.64 -7.74 -10.70
C SER A 382 4.33 -6.48 -10.16
N LEU A 383 4.47 -6.32 -8.84
CA LEU A 383 5.21 -5.21 -8.21
C LEU A 383 6.74 -5.32 -8.35
N GLN A 384 7.27 -6.54 -8.23
CA GLN A 384 8.70 -6.79 -8.03
C GLN A 384 9.63 -6.15 -9.09
N PRO A 385 9.35 -6.21 -10.41
CA PRO A 385 10.23 -5.56 -11.40
C PRO A 385 10.30 -4.04 -11.15
N HIS A 386 9.15 -3.40 -10.98
CA HIS A 386 9.06 -1.95 -10.85
C HIS A 386 9.76 -1.40 -9.61
N LEU A 387 9.68 -2.10 -8.48
CA LEU A 387 10.28 -1.65 -7.23
C LEU A 387 11.82 -1.60 -7.28
N PHE A 388 12.46 -2.44 -8.09
CA PHE A 388 13.89 -2.67 -7.93
C PHE A 388 14.76 -2.73 -9.18
N THR A 389 14.19 -3.09 -10.34
CA THR A 389 14.90 -3.05 -11.63
C THR A 389 14.55 -1.80 -12.43
N GLY A 390 13.58 -1.02 -11.94
CA GLY A 390 13.01 0.09 -12.70
C GLY A 390 12.16 -0.38 -13.86
N VAL A 391 11.55 0.58 -14.56
CA VAL A 391 10.89 0.30 -15.83
C VAL A 391 12.00 0.11 -16.86
N GLU A 392 12.22 -1.12 -17.33
CA GLU A 392 12.80 -1.29 -18.65
C GLU A 392 11.83 -0.59 -19.60
N ASP A 393 12.27 0.53 -20.18
CA ASP A 393 11.53 1.29 -21.18
C ASP A 393 11.36 0.38 -22.42
N THR A 394 10.43 -0.57 -22.32
CA THR A 394 9.91 -1.32 -23.45
C THR A 394 9.01 -0.34 -24.17
N GLY A 395 9.66 0.51 -24.97
CA GLY A 395 9.07 1.62 -25.68
C GLY A 395 7.70 1.27 -26.22
N MET A 396 6.67 1.84 -25.59
CA MET A 396 5.42 2.14 -26.25
C MET A 396 5.17 3.60 -26.01
N GLU A 397 5.46 4.38 -27.06
CA GLU A 397 5.00 5.75 -27.18
C GLU A 397 3.50 5.83 -26.86
N PRO A 398 3.03 6.94 -26.26
CA PRO A 398 1.61 7.21 -26.23
C PRO A 398 1.14 7.41 -27.68
N GLU A 399 0.35 6.48 -28.21
CA GLU A 399 -0.44 6.75 -29.42
C GLU A 399 -1.26 8.01 -29.19
N ARG A 400 -1.06 8.98 -30.10
CA ARG A 400 -1.58 10.34 -30.07
C ARG A 400 -3.10 10.42 -30.12
#